data_AF-A0ABD1N4Y2-F1
#
_entry.id   AF-A0ABD1N4Y2-F1
#
_cell.length_a   1.000
_cell.length_b   1.000
_cell.length_c   1.000
_cell.angle_alpha   90.00
_cell.angle_beta   90.00
_cell.angle_gamma   90.00
#
_symmetry.space_group_name_H-M   'P 1'
#
loop_
_entity.id
_entity.type
_entity.pdbx_description
1 polymer ?
#
loop_
_entity_poly.entity_id
_entity_poly.type
_entity_poly.pdbx_seq_one_letter_code
_entity_poly.pdbx_strand_id
1 'polypeptide(L)'
;MASSPDQNPNNRSVAAAANALTKPKKKTAGARLWMRFNRSGRSELVEWDKSAIIRHAAIPARDLRILGPVFSHSSNILAREKAMVVNLEFIKAIVTAEEVLLLDPLRQEVLPFVEQLRQQLPVKSQPKLLGASEDHEGEMQQQASSNGRQWLPVPEPAEALQSELPFEFQVLEIALEAVCTYLDSSVADLERGAYPVLDELARNVSTKNLEHVRSLKSNLTRLLARVQKVRDEIEHLLDDNEDMAQLYLTRKWLQNQQVEAHLGATTSNNLLSTSHSVRRLGSTRSESLVTSHYGDDNDVEDLEMLLDAYFMQLDGTRNKILSVREYIDDTEDYVNIQLDNHRNELIQLQLTLTIASFAIAVETMIAGAFGMNIPCKLYDMDGVFWPFVWSTSAICVLLFLLILAYARWKKLLGS
;
A
#
# COMPACT_ATOMS: atom_id res chain seq x y z
N MET A 1 -54.68 57.57 -34.54
CA MET A 1 -55.74 57.11 -33.62
C MET A 1 -55.00 56.58 -32.39
N ALA A 2 -54.89 57.40 -31.34
CA ALA A 2 -55.60 57.25 -30.05
C ALA A 2 -55.17 55.96 -29.32
N SER A 3 -54.81 55.89 -28.03
CA SER A 3 -54.61 56.79 -26.88
C SER A 3 -54.24 55.84 -25.72
N SER A 4 -53.34 56.23 -24.81
CA SER A 4 -52.99 55.51 -23.56
C SER A 4 -54.23 55.32 -22.64
N PRO A 5 -54.21 54.48 -21.55
CA PRO A 5 -53.48 54.86 -20.32
C PRO A 5 -52.96 53.71 -19.41
N ASP A 6 -52.30 54.15 -18.34
CA ASP A 6 -51.71 53.48 -17.18
C ASP A 6 -52.47 52.31 -16.52
N GLN A 7 -51.71 51.42 -15.85
CA GLN A 7 -52.06 50.95 -14.50
C GLN A 7 -50.85 50.31 -13.76
N ASN A 8 -50.59 50.84 -12.56
CA ASN A 8 -49.77 50.30 -11.47
C ASN A 8 -50.72 49.74 -10.38
N PRO A 9 -50.23 49.23 -9.23
CA PRO A 9 -49.80 47.87 -8.88
C PRO A 9 -50.81 47.09 -8.00
N ASN A 10 -50.42 45.87 -7.60
CA ASN A 10 -50.97 45.00 -6.54
C ASN A 10 -52.11 44.03 -6.90
N ASN A 11 -51.73 42.78 -7.17
CA ASN A 11 -52.37 41.66 -6.48
C ASN A 11 -51.46 40.41 -6.38
N ARG A 12 -51.01 40.17 -5.15
CA ARG A 12 -50.88 38.88 -4.44
C ARG A 12 -50.49 37.60 -5.22
N SER A 13 -49.26 37.17 -4.91
CA SER A 13 -48.90 35.85 -4.37
C SER A 13 -49.71 34.63 -4.84
N VAL A 14 -49.03 33.71 -5.53
CA VAL A 14 -48.82 32.29 -5.14
C VAL A 14 -48.05 31.62 -6.28
N ALA A 15 -46.75 31.39 -6.08
CA ALA A 15 -45.98 30.29 -6.66
C ALA A 15 -44.57 30.36 -6.07
N ALA A 16 -44.34 29.51 -5.09
CA ALA A 16 -43.09 29.36 -4.39
C ALA A 16 -42.03 28.66 -5.26
N ALA A 17 -40.78 29.03 -4.96
CA ALA A 17 -39.60 28.17 -4.95
C ALA A 17 -39.15 27.55 -6.28
N ALA A 18 -38.26 28.25 -6.99
CA ALA A 18 -37.07 27.63 -7.59
C ALA A 18 -36.00 28.71 -7.87
N ASN A 19 -34.76 28.42 -7.48
CA ASN A 19 -33.51 29.06 -7.90
C ASN A 19 -33.18 30.46 -7.35
N ALA A 20 -32.90 30.53 -6.05
CA ALA A 20 -31.89 31.46 -5.56
C ALA A 20 -30.51 30.82 -5.75
N LEU A 21 -29.93 31.05 -6.94
CA LEU A 21 -28.55 30.72 -7.26
C LEU A 21 -27.64 31.50 -6.29
N THR A 22 -27.08 30.81 -5.30
CA THR A 22 -26.01 31.33 -4.46
C THR A 22 -24.82 31.64 -5.37
N LYS A 23 -24.46 32.92 -5.43
CA LYS A 23 -23.29 33.40 -6.17
C LYS A 23 -22.07 32.57 -5.74
N PRO A 24 -21.25 32.04 -6.67
CA PRO A 24 -20.04 31.34 -6.29
C PRO A 24 -19.12 32.35 -5.62
N LYS A 25 -18.89 32.17 -4.32
CA LYS A 25 -17.89 32.90 -3.56
C LYS A 25 -16.55 32.68 -4.28
N LYS A 26 -15.92 33.77 -4.71
CA LYS A 26 -14.65 33.81 -5.44
C LYS A 26 -13.67 32.88 -4.73
N LYS A 27 -13.36 31.70 -5.29
CA LYS A 27 -12.41 30.74 -4.71
C LYS A 27 -11.09 31.47 -4.47
N THR A 28 -10.73 31.68 -3.21
CA THR A 28 -9.41 32.19 -2.83
C THR A 28 -8.39 31.19 -3.35
N ALA A 29 -7.60 31.60 -4.34
CA ALA A 29 -6.62 30.74 -4.98
C ALA A 29 -5.65 30.17 -3.92
N GLY A 30 -5.84 28.90 -3.54
CA GLY A 30 -4.98 28.22 -2.57
C GLY A 30 -5.67 27.62 -1.33
N ALA A 31 -6.96 27.87 -1.11
CA ALA A 31 -7.72 27.17 -0.07
C ALA A 31 -7.97 25.70 -0.47
N ARG A 32 -7.75 24.77 0.47
CA ARG A 32 -8.00 23.34 0.30
C ARG A 32 -9.11 22.88 1.24
N LEU A 33 -9.72 21.75 0.90
CA LEU A 33 -10.78 21.17 1.69
C LEU A 33 -10.17 20.25 2.76
N TRP A 34 -10.54 20.48 4.02
CA TRP A 34 -10.10 19.70 5.15
C TRP A 34 -11.31 19.19 5.92
N MET A 35 -11.18 18.02 6.53
CA MET A 35 -12.12 17.53 7.52
C MET A 35 -11.43 17.51 8.89
N ARG A 36 -12.02 18.23 9.84
CA ARG A 36 -11.56 18.25 11.23
C ARG A 36 -12.36 17.24 12.03
N PHE A 37 -11.69 16.41 12.81
CA PHE A 37 -12.31 15.57 13.83
C PHE A 37 -11.76 15.97 15.20
N ASN A 38 -12.63 16.05 16.20
CA ASN A 38 -12.22 16.21 17.59
C ASN A 38 -12.14 14.85 18.32
N ARG A 39 -11.65 14.86 19.57
CA ARG A 39 -11.64 13.67 20.45
C ARG A 39 -12.99 12.94 20.53
N SER A 40 -14.12 13.66 20.47
CA SER A 40 -15.47 13.06 20.50
C SER A 40 -15.92 12.43 19.16
N GLY A 41 -15.07 12.39 18.13
CA GLY A 41 -15.39 11.88 16.79
C GLY A 41 -16.33 12.77 15.98
N ARG A 42 -16.65 13.98 16.45
CA ARG A 42 -17.46 14.94 15.68
C ARG A 42 -16.62 15.51 14.55
N SER A 43 -17.11 15.35 13.33
CA SER A 43 -16.45 15.80 12.10
C SER A 43 -17.04 17.11 11.57
N GLU A 44 -16.20 18.05 11.17
CA GLU A 44 -16.57 19.31 10.52
C GLU A 44 -15.77 19.49 9.22
N LEU A 45 -16.43 19.94 8.15
CA LEU A 45 -15.77 20.24 6.88
C LEU A 45 -15.38 21.72 6.84
N VAL A 46 -14.09 22.00 6.64
CA VAL A 46 -13.54 23.36 6.66
C VAL A 46 -12.69 23.63 5.42
N GLU A 47 -12.79 24.84 4.88
CA GLU A 47 -11.93 25.32 3.77
C GLU A 47 -10.85 26.24 4.33
N TRP A 48 -9.62 25.74 4.47
CA TRP A 48 -8.49 26.50 5.00
C TRP A 48 -7.37 26.64 3.96
N ASP A 49 -6.73 27.80 3.96
CA ASP A 49 -5.51 28.03 3.20
C ASP A 49 -4.27 27.52 3.95
N LYS A 50 -3.12 27.50 3.28
CA LYS A 50 -1.86 27.01 3.86
C LYS A 50 -1.48 27.79 5.13
N SER A 51 -1.69 29.10 5.14
CA SER A 51 -1.30 29.98 6.25
C SER A 51 -2.21 29.82 7.46
N ALA A 52 -3.48 29.46 7.27
CA ALA A 52 -4.41 29.09 8.33
C ALA A 52 -3.98 27.78 8.98
N ILE A 53 -3.67 26.74 8.18
CA ILE A 53 -3.20 25.44 8.69
C ILE A 53 -1.88 25.56 9.47
N ILE A 54 -0.90 26.29 8.91
CA ILE A 54 0.41 26.50 9.56
C ILE A 54 0.25 27.17 10.93
N ARG A 55 -0.61 28.20 11.03
CA ARG A 55 -0.86 28.90 12.29
C ARG A 55 -1.65 28.03 13.28
N HIS A 56 -2.63 27.29 12.78
CA HIS A 56 -3.52 26.47 13.60
C HIS A 56 -2.80 25.26 14.20
N ALA A 57 -2.12 24.47 13.37
CA ALA A 57 -1.41 23.26 13.81
C ALA A 57 0.02 23.54 14.32
N ALA A 58 0.46 24.80 14.31
CA ALA A 58 1.80 25.22 14.70
C ALA A 58 2.95 24.46 13.99
N ILE A 59 2.75 24.10 12.72
CA ILE A 59 3.75 23.35 11.92
C ILE A 59 4.54 24.26 10.98
N PRO A 60 5.85 24.00 10.77
CA PRO A 60 6.63 24.67 9.74
C PRO A 60 6.03 24.53 8.33
N ALA A 61 6.17 25.58 7.51
CA ALA A 61 5.69 25.57 6.13
C ALA A 61 6.31 24.47 5.24
N ARG A 62 7.50 23.96 5.62
CA ARG A 62 8.18 22.87 4.91
C ARG A 62 7.42 21.55 5.06
N ASP A 63 6.87 21.28 6.23
CA ASP A 63 6.25 20.00 6.57
C ASP A 63 4.87 19.88 5.90
N LEU A 64 4.16 21.00 5.79
CA LEU A 64 2.92 21.05 5.02
C LEU A 64 3.12 20.71 3.53
N ARG A 65 4.33 20.85 2.98
CA ARG A 65 4.61 20.49 1.58
C ARG A 65 4.54 18.98 1.35
N ILE A 66 4.77 18.17 2.37
CA ILE A 66 4.72 16.70 2.30
C ILE A 66 3.29 16.23 2.01
N LEU A 67 2.29 16.97 2.50
CA LEU A 67 0.88 16.76 2.13
C LEU A 67 0.53 17.31 0.74
N GLY A 68 1.50 17.91 0.05
CA GLY A 68 1.37 18.48 -1.29
C GLY A 68 1.29 17.43 -2.40
N PRO A 69 0.99 17.84 -3.64
CA PRO A 69 0.92 16.95 -4.79
C PRO A 69 2.28 16.32 -5.11
N VAL A 70 3.39 17.04 -4.87
CA VAL A 70 4.76 16.61 -5.18
C VAL A 70 5.18 15.35 -4.41
N PHE A 71 4.66 15.17 -3.19
CA PHE A 71 4.98 14.06 -2.30
C PHE A 71 3.81 13.09 -2.14
N SER A 72 2.86 13.07 -3.08
CA SER A 72 1.70 12.17 -3.03
C SER A 72 2.04 10.68 -3.11
N HIS A 73 3.30 10.35 -3.35
CA HIS A 73 3.79 8.99 -3.47
C HIS A 73 4.88 8.65 -2.44
N SER A 74 5.12 9.51 -1.45
CA SER A 74 6.00 9.20 -0.31
C SER A 74 5.15 8.79 0.90
N SER A 75 5.75 8.03 1.80
CA SER A 75 5.18 7.72 3.12
C SER A 75 6.07 8.42 4.16
N ASN A 76 5.48 9.21 5.04
CA ASN A 76 6.20 10.00 6.04
C ASN A 76 5.33 10.21 7.29
N ILE A 77 5.91 10.05 8.47
CA ILE A 77 5.35 10.39 9.78
C ILE A 77 6.34 11.35 10.44
N LEU A 78 5.94 12.61 10.57
CA LEU A 78 6.81 13.63 11.16
C LEU A 78 6.29 14.07 12.52
N ALA A 79 7.12 13.90 13.54
CA ALA A 79 6.89 14.49 14.85
C ALA A 79 7.27 15.98 14.86
N ARG A 80 6.40 16.81 15.43
CA ARG A 80 6.65 18.23 15.75
C ARG A 80 6.13 18.53 17.14
N GLU A 81 6.51 19.68 17.68
CA GLU A 81 6.22 20.08 19.06
C GLU A 81 4.75 19.92 19.48
N LYS A 82 3.81 20.26 18.59
CA LYS A 82 2.36 20.24 18.88
C LYS A 82 1.54 19.40 17.90
N ALA A 83 2.20 18.75 16.94
CA ALA A 83 1.50 18.05 15.87
C ALA A 83 2.35 16.92 15.28
N MET A 84 1.68 15.89 14.79
CA MET A 84 2.22 14.81 13.97
C MET A 84 1.67 14.98 12.55
N VAL A 85 2.55 15.07 11.56
CA VAL A 85 2.15 15.14 10.14
C VAL A 85 2.25 13.73 9.56
N VAL A 86 1.12 13.18 9.13
CA VAL A 86 1.01 11.81 8.60
C VAL A 86 0.70 11.87 7.12
N ASN A 87 1.57 11.28 6.31
CA ASN A 87 1.38 11.04 4.89
C ASN A 87 1.58 9.54 4.66
N LEU A 88 0.51 8.77 4.57
CA LEU A 88 0.57 7.32 4.39
C LEU A 88 -0.38 6.93 3.26
N GLU A 89 0.17 6.53 2.11
CA GLU A 89 -0.61 6.19 0.91
C GLU A 89 -1.63 7.27 0.52
N PHE A 90 -2.93 6.99 0.66
CA PHE A 90 -4.01 7.93 0.33
C PHE A 90 -4.34 8.88 1.49
N ILE A 91 -3.86 8.59 2.71
CA ILE A 91 -4.13 9.34 3.93
C ILE A 91 -3.12 10.48 4.08
N LYS A 92 -3.63 11.70 4.21
CA LYS A 92 -2.85 12.93 4.41
C LYS A 92 -3.46 13.71 5.57
N ALA A 93 -2.85 13.61 6.75
CA ALA A 93 -3.43 14.14 7.97
C ALA A 93 -2.41 14.93 8.80
N ILE A 94 -2.93 15.85 9.60
CA ILE A 94 -2.20 16.51 10.69
C ILE A 94 -2.93 16.17 11.97
N VAL A 95 -2.26 15.47 12.86
CA VAL A 95 -2.79 15.02 14.15
C VAL A 95 -2.22 15.92 15.23
N THR A 96 -3.06 16.39 16.13
CA THR A 96 -2.67 17.13 17.33
C THR A 96 -3.17 16.34 18.56
N ALA A 97 -2.85 16.78 19.77
CA ALA A 97 -3.37 16.15 20.97
C ALA A 97 -4.91 16.17 21.06
N GLU A 98 -5.60 17.11 20.40
CA GLU A 98 -7.05 17.34 20.59
C GLU A 98 -7.90 17.10 19.33
N GLU A 99 -7.29 17.15 18.15
CA GLU A 99 -7.98 17.04 16.88
C GLU A 99 -7.10 16.47 15.77
N VAL A 100 -7.74 15.94 14.73
CA VAL A 100 -7.09 15.54 13.47
C VAL A 100 -7.68 16.31 12.29
N LEU A 101 -6.80 16.83 11.44
CA LEU A 101 -7.12 17.54 10.20
C LEU A 101 -6.76 16.65 9.02
N LEU A 102 -7.78 16.13 8.33
CA LEU A 102 -7.63 15.28 7.15
C LEU A 102 -7.76 16.09 5.86
N LEU A 103 -6.80 15.98 4.96
CA LEU A 103 -6.77 16.68 3.68
C LEU A 103 -7.55 15.93 2.59
N ASP A 104 -8.33 16.68 1.81
CA ASP A 104 -9.11 16.19 0.66
C ASP A 104 -9.98 14.96 1.02
N PRO A 105 -10.89 15.10 2.00
CA PRO A 105 -11.65 14.00 2.61
C PRO A 105 -12.69 13.36 1.67
N LEU A 106 -13.01 14.02 0.54
CA LEU A 106 -14.02 13.55 -0.42
C LEU A 106 -13.45 12.64 -1.52
N ARG A 107 -12.14 12.34 -1.49
CA ARG A 107 -11.53 11.38 -2.42
C ARG A 107 -12.03 9.97 -2.12
N GLN A 108 -12.39 9.21 -3.17
CA GLN A 108 -13.00 7.89 -3.03
C GLN A 108 -12.19 6.91 -2.16
N GLU A 109 -10.86 6.94 -2.28
CA GLU A 109 -9.93 6.11 -1.50
C GLU A 109 -9.90 6.50 -0.01
N VAL A 110 -10.22 7.75 0.34
CA VAL A 110 -10.13 8.31 1.70
C VAL A 110 -11.44 8.12 2.47
N LEU A 111 -12.57 7.94 1.77
CA LEU A 111 -13.89 7.80 2.40
C LEU A 111 -14.00 6.64 3.40
N PRO A 112 -13.45 5.43 3.15
CA PRO A 112 -13.48 4.35 4.14
C PRO A 112 -12.77 4.75 5.44
N PHE A 113 -11.62 5.42 5.34
CA PHE A 113 -10.88 5.91 6.49
C PHE A 113 -11.63 7.00 7.28
N VAL A 114 -12.31 7.91 6.59
CA VAL A 114 -13.20 8.92 7.21
C VAL A 114 -14.28 8.26 8.06
N GLU A 115 -14.87 7.17 7.55
CA GLU A 115 -15.91 6.43 8.26
C GLU A 115 -15.34 5.65 9.44
N GLN A 116 -14.16 5.04 9.30
CA GLN A 116 -13.44 4.39 10.42
C GLN A 116 -13.13 5.38 11.55
N LEU A 117 -12.63 6.58 11.24
CA LEU A 117 -12.39 7.63 12.23
C LEU A 117 -13.68 8.04 12.96
N ARG A 118 -14.80 8.19 12.24
CA ARG A 118 -16.09 8.54 12.84
C ARG A 118 -16.61 7.47 13.80
N GLN A 119 -16.37 6.20 13.50
CA GLN A 119 -16.88 5.08 14.29
C GLN A 119 -15.98 4.74 15.47
N GLN A 120 -14.66 4.74 15.29
CA GLN A 120 -13.72 4.26 16.31
C GLN A 120 -13.30 5.32 17.32
N LEU A 121 -13.21 6.61 16.94
CA LEU A 121 -12.81 7.68 17.87
C LEU A 121 -13.74 7.81 19.09
N PRO A 122 -15.08 7.82 18.96
CA PRO A 122 -15.96 7.91 20.13
C PRO A 122 -15.86 6.72 21.07
N VAL A 123 -15.59 5.52 20.54
CA VAL A 123 -15.56 4.25 21.28
C VAL A 123 -14.26 4.09 22.06
N LYS A 124 -13.13 4.50 21.48
CA LYS A 124 -11.81 4.47 22.13
C LYS A 124 -11.55 5.65 23.10
N SER A 125 -12.48 6.60 23.21
CA SER A 125 -12.36 7.80 24.06
C SER A 125 -13.15 7.75 25.37
N GLN A 126 -13.80 6.63 25.71
CA GLN A 126 -14.63 6.50 26.91
C GLN A 126 -13.87 5.83 28.06
N PRO A 127 -13.40 6.59 29.07
CA PRO A 127 -12.82 5.99 30.26
C PRO A 127 -13.86 5.11 30.95
N LYS A 128 -13.60 3.80 31.04
CA LYS A 128 -14.33 2.88 31.93
C LYS A 128 -14.03 3.26 33.39
N LEU A 129 -14.78 4.21 33.92
CA LEU A 129 -14.82 4.50 35.35
C LEU A 129 -15.75 3.49 36.04
N LEU A 130 -15.17 2.66 36.89
CA LEU A 130 -15.83 1.70 37.77
C LEU A 130 -16.86 2.34 38.73
N GLY A 131 -17.94 1.61 38.97
CA GLY A 131 -18.85 1.74 40.13
C GLY A 131 -20.30 1.44 39.73
N ALA A 132 -21.11 0.67 40.44
CA ALA A 132 -20.97 -0.03 41.71
C ALA A 132 -22.10 -1.06 41.79
N SER A 133 -21.89 -2.07 42.64
CA SER A 133 -22.87 -2.97 43.24
C SER A 133 -24.21 -2.31 43.57
N GLU A 134 -25.31 -2.94 43.14
CA GLU A 134 -26.56 -2.96 43.90
C GLU A 134 -26.99 -4.41 44.11
N ASP A 135 -27.16 -4.71 45.39
CA ASP A 135 -27.53 -5.99 45.98
C ASP A 135 -28.89 -6.49 45.50
N HIS A 136 -29.01 -7.81 45.29
CA HIS A 136 -30.25 -8.54 45.54
C HIS A 136 -29.91 -9.88 46.19
N GLU A 137 -30.14 -9.93 47.50
CA GLU A 137 -30.19 -11.15 48.30
C GLU A 137 -31.41 -11.99 47.91
N GLY A 138 -31.23 -13.31 47.85
CA GLY A 138 -32.29 -14.29 47.63
C GLY A 138 -31.79 -15.69 48.00
N GLU A 139 -32.28 -16.19 49.13
CA GLU A 139 -31.77 -17.33 49.90
C GLU A 139 -32.08 -18.74 49.32
N MET A 140 -31.21 -19.68 49.72
CA MET A 140 -31.44 -21.11 50.07
C MET A 140 -31.80 -22.17 49.01
N GLN A 141 -30.96 -23.23 48.94
CA GLN A 141 -31.18 -24.59 49.50
C GLN A 141 -30.18 -25.59 48.81
N GLN A 142 -29.04 -25.96 49.42
CA GLN A 142 -28.78 -27.22 50.16
C GLN A 142 -28.53 -28.49 49.30
N GLN A 143 -27.30 -29.05 49.34
CA GLN A 143 -26.97 -30.37 49.92
C GLN A 143 -25.54 -30.84 49.58
N ALA A 144 -25.03 -31.76 50.41
CA ALA A 144 -23.64 -32.00 50.75
C ALA A 144 -22.89 -33.06 49.90
N SER A 145 -21.55 -32.94 49.95
CA SER A 145 -20.51 -33.98 49.95
C SER A 145 -20.45 -35.02 48.82
N SER A 146 -19.36 -35.01 48.04
CA SER A 146 -18.16 -35.83 48.33
C SER A 146 -17.16 -35.85 47.16
N ASN A 147 -15.88 -35.74 47.51
CA ASN A 147 -14.67 -36.26 46.86
C ASN A 147 -14.68 -36.49 45.34
N GLY A 148 -14.11 -35.54 44.59
CA GLY A 148 -13.65 -35.76 43.23
C GLY A 148 -12.59 -34.72 42.86
N ARG A 149 -11.40 -35.18 42.49
CA ARG A 149 -10.31 -34.35 41.93
C ARG A 149 -10.86 -33.54 40.74
N GLN A 150 -11.05 -32.24 40.93
CA GLN A 150 -11.32 -31.31 39.84
C GLN A 150 -10.29 -30.20 39.92
N TRP A 151 -9.42 -30.16 38.91
CA TRP A 151 -8.53 -29.05 38.63
C TRP A 151 -9.36 -27.75 38.62
N LEU A 152 -9.11 -26.85 39.57
CA LEU A 152 -9.63 -25.49 39.50
C LEU A 152 -8.86 -24.78 38.38
N PRO A 153 -9.56 -24.12 37.44
CA PRO A 153 -8.91 -23.35 36.39
C PRO A 153 -8.14 -22.22 37.06
N VAL A 154 -6.86 -22.10 36.68
CA VAL A 154 -6.10 -20.85 36.84
C VAL A 154 -7.02 -19.74 36.35
N PRO A 155 -7.21 -18.63 37.09
CA PRO A 155 -7.85 -17.45 36.52
C PRO A 155 -7.03 -17.09 35.28
N GLU A 156 -7.58 -17.37 34.09
CA GLU A 156 -7.11 -16.70 32.89
C GLU A 156 -7.08 -15.21 33.24
N PRO A 157 -5.98 -14.49 32.94
CA PRO A 157 -5.99 -13.05 32.98
C PRO A 157 -6.88 -12.56 31.82
N ALA A 158 -8.17 -12.85 31.90
CA ALA A 158 -9.23 -12.24 31.12
C ALA A 158 -9.48 -10.86 31.71
N GLU A 159 -8.49 -9.98 31.56
CA GLU A 159 -8.53 -8.54 31.70
C GLU A 159 -7.11 -8.04 31.46
N ALA A 160 -6.68 -8.12 30.19
CA ALA A 160 -5.67 -7.17 29.72
C ALA A 160 -6.25 -5.78 29.99
N LEU A 161 -5.65 -5.10 30.97
CA LEU A 161 -5.80 -3.66 31.18
C LEU A 161 -5.61 -2.98 29.82
N GLN A 162 -6.71 -2.62 29.14
CA GLN A 162 -6.63 -1.73 27.99
C GLN A 162 -6.26 -0.37 28.55
N SER A 163 -4.96 -0.13 28.71
CA SER A 163 -4.44 1.23 28.84
C SER A 163 -4.91 1.96 27.59
N GLU A 164 -5.83 2.91 27.73
CA GLU A 164 -6.34 3.66 26.58
C GLU A 164 -5.17 4.40 25.92
N LEU A 165 -4.84 4.00 24.69
CA LEU A 165 -3.83 4.68 23.90
C LEU A 165 -4.18 6.18 23.82
N PRO A 166 -3.19 7.10 23.94
CA PRO A 166 -3.38 8.52 23.70
C PRO A 166 -4.07 8.81 22.35
N PHE A 167 -4.83 9.91 22.27
CA PHE A 167 -5.62 10.27 21.09
C PHE A 167 -4.81 10.22 19.78
N GLU A 168 -3.59 10.74 19.79
CA GLU A 168 -2.70 10.72 18.64
C GLU A 168 -2.37 9.31 18.13
N PHE A 169 -2.24 8.34 19.03
CA PHE A 169 -1.94 6.95 18.68
C PHE A 169 -3.19 6.16 18.29
N GLN A 170 -4.37 6.50 18.84
CA GLN A 170 -5.63 5.97 18.31
C GLN A 170 -5.82 6.37 16.85
N VAL A 171 -5.55 7.64 16.51
CA VAL A 171 -5.63 8.13 15.13
C VAL A 171 -4.58 7.44 14.25
N LEU A 172 -3.34 7.28 14.75
CA LEU A 172 -2.27 6.60 14.02
C LEU A 172 -2.60 5.13 13.75
N GLU A 173 -3.11 4.41 14.76
CA GLU A 173 -3.56 3.03 14.66
C GLU A 173 -4.64 2.88 13.60
N ILE A 174 -5.68 3.72 13.62
CA ILE A 174 -6.76 3.68 12.61
C ILE A 174 -6.18 3.96 11.21
N ALA A 175 -5.22 4.87 11.09
CA ALA A 175 -4.58 5.17 9.80
C ALA A 175 -3.74 3.99 9.29
N LEU A 176 -2.94 3.36 10.15
CA LEU A 176 -2.13 2.19 9.83
C LEU A 176 -3.01 0.98 9.50
N GLU A 177 -4.08 0.73 10.26
CA GLU A 177 -5.06 -0.32 10.00
C GLU A 177 -5.68 -0.16 8.60
N ALA A 178 -6.13 1.07 8.28
CA ALA A 178 -6.73 1.38 6.99
C ALA A 178 -5.75 1.16 5.83
N VAL A 179 -4.50 1.62 5.97
CA VAL A 179 -3.46 1.47 4.96
C VAL A 179 -3.05 0.01 4.78
N CYS A 180 -2.82 -0.73 5.87
CA CYS A 180 -2.45 -2.14 5.80
C CYS A 180 -3.57 -2.98 5.18
N THR A 181 -4.82 -2.75 5.56
CA THR A 181 -5.98 -3.42 4.96
C THR A 181 -6.12 -3.11 3.46
N TYR A 182 -5.90 -1.85 3.08
CA TYR A 182 -5.90 -1.45 1.67
C TYR A 182 -4.77 -2.13 0.87
N LEU A 183 -3.56 -2.21 1.43
CA LEU A 183 -2.42 -2.84 0.77
C LEU A 183 -2.62 -4.35 0.65
N ASP A 184 -3.07 -5.03 1.71
CA ASP A 184 -3.32 -6.48 1.69
C ASP A 184 -4.44 -6.86 0.71
N SER A 185 -5.54 -6.08 0.65
CA SER A 185 -6.58 -6.29 -0.38
C SER A 185 -6.06 -6.06 -1.79
N SER A 186 -5.20 -5.05 -2.00
CA SER A 186 -4.55 -4.82 -3.30
C SER A 186 -3.65 -5.99 -3.71
N VAL A 187 -2.97 -6.64 -2.76
CA VAL A 187 -2.16 -7.84 -3.01
C VAL A 187 -3.05 -9.02 -3.34
N ALA A 188 -4.12 -9.25 -2.58
CA ALA A 188 -5.05 -10.35 -2.83
C ALA A 188 -5.71 -10.25 -4.21
N ASP A 189 -6.06 -9.03 -4.66
CA ASP A 189 -6.61 -8.82 -6.00
C ASP A 189 -5.56 -9.04 -7.11
N LEU A 190 -4.30 -8.64 -6.86
CA LEU A 190 -3.19 -8.93 -7.76
C LEU A 190 -2.94 -10.44 -7.88
N GLU A 191 -2.95 -11.17 -6.76
CA GLU A 191 -2.81 -12.63 -6.70
C GLU A 191 -3.91 -13.33 -7.50
N ARG A 192 -5.18 -12.97 -7.26
CA ARG A 192 -6.33 -13.52 -8.00
C ARG A 192 -6.22 -13.28 -9.50
N GLY A 193 -5.67 -12.14 -9.92
CA GLY A 193 -5.44 -11.81 -11.32
C GLY A 193 -4.19 -12.47 -11.92
N ALA A 194 -3.17 -12.77 -11.12
CA ALA A 194 -1.89 -13.30 -11.55
C ALA A 194 -1.98 -14.76 -12.02
N TYR A 195 -2.50 -15.65 -11.16
CA TYR A 195 -2.55 -17.09 -11.44
C TYR A 195 -3.21 -17.47 -12.78
N PRO A 196 -4.38 -16.91 -13.17
CA PRO A 196 -4.99 -17.28 -14.46
C PRO A 196 -4.16 -16.79 -15.65
N VAL A 197 -3.51 -15.64 -15.55
CA VAL A 197 -2.64 -15.10 -16.63
C VAL A 197 -1.41 -15.98 -16.83
N LEU A 198 -0.85 -16.49 -15.73
CA LEU A 198 0.33 -17.36 -15.75
C LEU A 198 -0.02 -18.78 -16.25
N ASP A 199 -1.16 -19.34 -15.85
CA ASP A 199 -1.67 -20.62 -16.38
C ASP A 199 -1.99 -20.51 -17.88
N GLU A 200 -2.54 -19.38 -18.33
CA GLU A 200 -2.76 -19.12 -19.74
C GLU A 200 -1.44 -19.05 -20.51
N LEU A 201 -0.44 -18.28 -20.01
CA LEU A 201 0.88 -18.20 -20.63
C LEU A 201 1.57 -19.57 -20.74
N ALA A 202 1.45 -20.42 -19.71
CA ALA A 202 2.03 -21.75 -19.69
C ALA A 202 1.42 -22.68 -20.76
N ARG A 203 0.14 -22.51 -21.09
CA ARG A 203 -0.57 -23.28 -22.12
C ARG A 203 -0.32 -22.76 -23.54
N ASN A 204 -0.31 -21.45 -23.72
CA ASN A 204 -0.11 -20.84 -25.03
C ASN A 204 0.74 -19.57 -24.97
N VAL A 205 1.94 -19.68 -25.54
CA VAL A 205 2.83 -18.51 -25.65
C VAL A 205 2.32 -17.61 -26.76
N SER A 206 1.76 -16.46 -26.39
CA SER A 206 1.27 -15.45 -27.32
C SER A 206 1.78 -14.06 -26.92
N THR A 207 1.90 -13.16 -27.90
CA THR A 207 2.30 -11.76 -27.64
C THR A 207 1.36 -11.08 -26.65
N LYS A 208 0.07 -11.39 -26.71
CA LYS A 208 -0.95 -10.88 -25.79
C LYS A 208 -0.73 -11.35 -24.35
N ASN A 209 -0.39 -12.63 -24.14
CA ASN A 209 -0.15 -13.17 -22.80
C ASN A 209 1.14 -12.61 -22.19
N LEU A 210 2.18 -12.42 -23.01
CA LEU A 210 3.41 -11.74 -22.59
C LEU A 210 3.16 -10.27 -22.21
N GLU A 211 2.29 -9.56 -22.93
CA GLU A 211 1.85 -8.20 -22.55
C GLU A 211 1.11 -8.19 -21.22
N HIS A 212 0.22 -9.17 -20.98
CA HIS A 212 -0.46 -9.33 -19.70
C HIS A 212 0.53 -9.59 -18.55
N VAL A 213 1.52 -10.47 -18.74
CA VAL A 213 2.57 -10.73 -17.73
C VAL A 213 3.43 -9.50 -17.49
N ARG A 214 3.77 -8.74 -18.52
CA ARG A 214 4.50 -7.48 -18.37
C ARG A 214 3.70 -6.45 -17.57
N SER A 215 2.41 -6.33 -17.84
CA SER A 215 1.49 -5.48 -17.06
C SER A 215 1.41 -5.94 -15.61
N LEU A 216 1.29 -7.25 -15.37
CA LEU A 216 1.30 -7.85 -14.04
C LEU A 216 2.58 -7.53 -13.26
N LYS A 217 3.76 -7.72 -13.87
CA LYS A 217 5.07 -7.41 -13.28
C LYS A 217 5.23 -5.92 -12.95
N SER A 218 4.71 -5.04 -13.82
CA SER A 218 4.68 -3.60 -13.57
C SER A 218 3.79 -3.24 -12.36
N ASN A 219 2.60 -3.83 -12.28
CA ASN A 219 1.68 -3.62 -11.15
C ASN A 219 2.27 -4.17 -9.85
N LEU A 220 2.90 -5.35 -9.89
CA LEU A 220 3.58 -5.97 -8.76
C LEU A 220 4.72 -5.08 -8.25
N THR A 221 5.57 -4.58 -9.15
CA THR A 221 6.70 -3.71 -8.78
C THR A 221 6.20 -2.41 -8.14
N ARG A 222 5.11 -1.84 -8.67
CA ARG A 222 4.49 -0.64 -8.11
C ARG A 222 3.91 -0.90 -6.72
N LEU A 223 3.24 -2.03 -6.51
CA LEU A 223 2.66 -2.39 -5.23
C LEU A 223 3.74 -2.71 -4.19
N LEU A 224 4.79 -3.44 -4.57
CA LEU A 224 5.95 -3.71 -3.73
C LEU A 224 6.59 -2.41 -3.24
N ALA A 225 6.82 -1.45 -4.15
CA ALA A 225 7.40 -0.15 -3.79
C ALA A 225 6.52 0.66 -2.84
N ARG A 226 5.19 0.50 -2.90
CA ARG A 226 4.24 1.16 -1.98
C ARG A 226 4.31 0.57 -0.57
N VAL A 227 4.24 -0.76 -0.47
CA VAL A 227 4.38 -1.49 0.81
C VAL A 227 5.74 -1.18 1.45
N GLN A 228 6.82 -1.20 0.66
CA GLN A 228 8.16 -0.87 1.15
C GLN A 228 8.24 0.53 1.73
N LYS A 229 7.68 1.55 1.08
CA LYS A 229 7.74 2.92 1.62
C LYS A 229 7.07 3.07 2.98
N VAL A 230 5.90 2.45 3.17
CA VAL A 230 5.21 2.50 4.47
C VAL A 230 6.01 1.74 5.52
N ARG A 231 6.51 0.56 5.17
CA ARG A 231 7.33 -0.27 6.04
C ARG A 231 8.63 0.43 6.45
N ASP A 232 9.36 0.99 5.49
CA ASP A 232 10.65 1.66 5.72
C ASP A 232 10.47 2.91 6.60
N GLU A 233 9.33 3.61 6.49
CA GLU A 233 9.00 4.72 7.38
C GLU A 233 8.74 4.25 8.83
N ILE A 234 8.07 3.10 9.01
CA ILE A 234 7.85 2.52 10.33
C ILE A 234 9.16 1.98 10.93
N GLU A 235 9.98 1.31 10.11
CA GLU A 235 11.33 0.85 10.50
C GLU A 235 12.17 2.03 10.98
N HIS A 236 12.17 3.13 10.23
CA HIS A 236 12.91 4.33 10.59
C HIS A 236 12.46 4.93 11.94
N LEU A 237 11.16 4.89 12.25
CA LEU A 237 10.66 5.32 13.55
C LEU A 237 11.05 4.36 14.67
N LEU A 238 10.96 3.05 14.42
CA LEU A 238 11.34 2.01 15.40
C LEU A 238 12.84 2.04 15.72
N ASP A 239 13.68 2.50 14.79
CA ASP A 239 15.14 2.61 14.99
C ASP A 239 15.55 3.69 16.00
N ASP A 240 14.72 4.71 16.28
CA ASP A 240 15.05 5.84 17.15
C ASP A 240 13.96 6.16 18.20
N ASN A 241 14.23 5.80 19.45
CA ASN A 241 13.33 6.06 20.58
C ASN A 241 13.07 7.56 20.82
N GLU A 242 13.98 8.45 20.42
CA GLU A 242 13.77 9.90 20.54
C GLU A 242 12.71 10.39 19.53
N ASP A 243 12.73 9.87 18.30
CA ASP A 243 11.72 10.20 17.30
C ASP A 243 10.34 9.65 17.70
N MET A 244 10.29 8.44 18.29
CA MET A 244 9.07 7.90 18.90
C MET A 244 8.58 8.75 20.07
N ALA A 245 9.46 9.14 20.98
CA ALA A 245 9.12 10.00 22.12
C ALA A 245 8.53 11.34 21.66
N GLN A 246 9.01 11.86 20.53
CA GLN A 246 8.49 13.11 19.99
C GLN A 246 7.03 13.03 19.54
N LEU A 247 6.51 11.84 19.25
CA LEU A 247 5.12 11.59 18.83
C LEU A 247 4.12 11.60 19.99
N TYR A 248 4.55 11.60 21.26
CA TYR A 248 3.69 11.69 22.44
C TYR A 248 3.13 13.12 22.64
N LEU A 249 2.22 13.53 21.75
CA LEU A 249 1.66 14.88 21.70
C LEU A 249 0.81 15.24 22.94
N THR A 250 0.03 14.31 23.47
CA THR A 250 -0.81 14.51 24.65
C THR A 250 0.05 14.73 25.89
N ARG A 251 1.16 13.98 26.02
CA ARG A 251 2.15 14.16 27.11
C ARG A 251 2.77 15.57 27.06
N LYS A 252 3.25 15.99 25.89
CA LYS A 252 3.84 17.32 25.66
C LYS A 252 2.82 18.45 25.88
N TRP A 253 1.58 18.27 25.45
CA TRP A 253 0.51 19.25 25.64
C TRP A 253 0.21 19.48 27.12
N LEU A 254 0.09 18.41 27.91
CA LEU A 254 -0.17 18.50 29.35
C LEU A 254 0.99 19.18 30.09
N GLN A 255 2.23 18.84 29.74
CA GLN A 255 3.42 19.46 30.33
C GLN A 255 3.48 20.97 30.05
N ASN A 256 3.22 21.38 28.80
CA ASN A 256 3.20 22.79 28.42
C ASN A 256 2.11 23.58 29.19
N GLN A 257 0.93 22.98 29.40
CA GLN A 257 -0.15 23.63 30.16
C GLN A 257 0.21 23.84 31.65
N GLN A 258 0.92 22.89 32.27
CA GLN A 258 1.37 23.02 33.66
C GLN A 258 2.42 24.11 33.85
N VAL A 259 3.35 24.24 32.90
CA VAL A 259 4.37 25.30 32.88
C VAL A 259 3.70 26.67 32.74
N GLU A 260 2.75 26.82 31.82
CA GLU A 260 1.99 28.06 31.65
C GLU A 260 1.20 28.45 32.91
N ALA A 261 0.59 27.46 33.59
CA ALA A 261 -0.11 27.69 34.85
C ALA A 261 0.81 28.14 36.00
N HIS A 262 2.03 27.58 36.10
CA HIS A 262 3.01 27.97 37.12
C HIS A 262 3.58 29.39 36.90
N LEU A 263 3.87 29.77 35.65
CA LEU A 263 4.26 31.15 35.33
C LEU A 263 3.14 32.16 35.59
N GLY A 264 1.88 31.79 35.32
CA GLY A 264 0.70 32.60 35.63
C GLY A 264 0.47 32.81 37.13
N ALA A 265 0.69 31.77 37.96
CA ALA A 265 0.55 31.85 39.40
C ALA A 265 1.63 32.72 40.08
N THR A 266 2.86 32.70 39.54
CA THR A 266 3.99 33.49 40.08
C THR A 266 3.79 34.99 39.87
N THR A 267 3.00 35.39 38.86
CA THR A 267 2.72 36.81 38.56
C THR A 267 1.59 37.39 39.43
N SER A 268 0.79 36.54 40.08
CA SER A 268 -0.41 36.96 40.83
C SER A 268 -0.17 37.15 42.35
N ASN A 269 1.00 36.82 42.87
CA ASN A 269 1.27 36.80 44.32
C ASN A 269 2.11 37.98 44.83
N ASN A 270 2.37 39.01 44.01
CA ASN A 270 3.22 40.16 44.40
C ASN A 270 2.48 41.47 44.72
N LEU A 271 1.18 41.43 45.06
CA LEU A 271 0.51 42.63 45.57
C LEU A 271 -0.31 42.35 46.84
N LEU A 272 0.13 43.00 47.91
CA LEU A 272 -0.43 43.07 49.27
C LEU A 272 -0.09 41.94 50.26
N SER A 273 1.06 42.10 50.93
CA SER A 273 1.08 42.05 52.39
C SER A 273 2.22 42.89 52.94
N THR A 274 1.89 44.10 53.40
CA THR A 274 2.78 44.97 54.17
C THR A 274 2.58 44.69 55.66
N SER A 275 3.71 44.51 56.35
CA SER A 275 3.93 44.49 57.80
C SER A 275 3.63 43.19 58.54
N HIS A 276 4.67 42.45 58.95
CA HIS A 276 5.31 42.61 60.27
C HIS A 276 6.66 41.87 60.30
N SER A 277 7.68 42.57 60.81
CA SER A 277 9.04 42.08 61.06
C SER A 277 9.06 41.08 62.22
N VAL A 278 9.64 39.89 62.05
CA VAL A 278 10.64 39.34 62.99
C VAL A 278 11.61 38.40 62.26
N ARG A 279 12.91 38.65 62.47
CA ARG A 279 14.06 37.82 62.09
C ARG A 279 13.91 36.34 62.49
N ARG A 280 14.28 35.42 61.60
CA ARG A 280 15.01 34.19 61.99
C ARG A 280 16.01 33.78 60.91
N LEU A 281 17.28 33.76 61.32
CA LEU A 281 18.40 33.17 60.58
C LEU A 281 18.17 31.67 60.39
N GLY A 282 18.59 31.15 59.24
CA GLY A 282 18.96 29.75 59.07
C GLY A 282 18.46 29.10 57.78
N SER A 283 19.32 29.11 56.76
CA SER A 283 19.60 28.00 55.84
C SER A 283 19.71 28.48 54.39
N THR A 284 20.94 28.76 53.98
CA THR A 284 21.34 28.75 52.57
C THR A 284 21.24 27.31 52.08
N ARG A 285 20.04 26.87 51.68
CA ARG A 285 19.92 25.75 50.75
C ARG A 285 19.84 26.38 49.37
N SER A 286 20.97 26.33 48.68
CA SER A 286 21.08 26.62 47.26
C SER A 286 19.86 26.06 46.53
N GLU A 287 19.08 26.95 45.91
CA GLU A 287 18.28 26.62 44.73
C GLU A 287 19.26 26.23 43.63
N SER A 288 19.78 25.00 43.76
CA SER A 288 20.32 24.28 42.65
C SER A 288 19.13 23.98 41.76
N LEU A 289 19.15 24.56 40.57
CA LEU A 289 18.43 24.08 39.40
C LEU A 289 18.80 22.61 39.21
N VAL A 290 18.12 21.73 39.96
CA VAL A 290 18.04 20.32 39.64
C VAL A 290 17.04 20.30 38.51
N THR A 291 17.55 20.52 37.30
CA THR A 291 17.08 19.80 36.12
C THR A 291 17.06 18.34 36.56
N SER A 292 15.89 17.90 37.00
CA SER A 292 15.65 16.49 37.28
C SER A 292 15.77 15.79 35.95
N HIS A 293 17.01 15.38 35.63
CA HIS A 293 17.31 14.14 34.95
C HIS A 293 16.63 13.03 35.77
N TYR A 294 15.31 12.94 35.67
CA TYR A 294 14.66 11.65 35.77
C TYR A 294 15.03 10.98 34.46
N GLY A 295 15.90 9.97 34.54
CA GLY A 295 15.96 8.92 33.54
C GLY A 295 14.63 8.18 33.54
N ASP A 296 13.63 8.83 32.94
CA ASP A 296 12.57 8.14 32.24
C ASP A 296 13.23 7.84 30.89
N ASP A 297 13.84 6.65 30.76
CA ASP A 297 14.01 6.07 29.43
C ASP A 297 12.66 6.28 28.76
N ASN A 298 12.62 7.09 27.69
CA ASN A 298 11.37 7.51 27.06
C ASN A 298 10.46 6.29 26.96
N ASP A 299 9.46 6.19 27.85
CA ASP A 299 8.63 5.00 27.92
C ASP A 299 7.72 5.07 26.68
N VAL A 300 8.25 4.47 25.61
CA VAL A 300 7.68 4.40 24.27
C VAL A 300 7.12 3.02 23.99
N GLU A 301 7.10 2.12 24.99
CA GLU A 301 6.75 0.70 24.86
C GLU A 301 5.37 0.53 24.21
N ASP A 302 4.38 1.34 24.59
CA ASP A 302 3.03 1.33 24.01
C ASP A 302 3.03 1.64 22.50
N LEU A 303 3.84 2.60 22.06
CA LEU A 303 3.95 2.99 20.66
C LEU A 303 4.82 2.00 19.87
N GLU A 304 5.91 1.52 20.45
CA GLU A 304 6.77 0.50 19.87
C GLU A 304 5.97 -0.77 19.57
N MET A 305 5.20 -1.27 20.55
CA MET A 305 4.33 -2.44 20.36
C MET A 305 3.29 -2.25 19.25
N LEU A 306 2.71 -1.04 19.14
CA LEU A 306 1.78 -0.70 18.07
C LEU A 306 2.46 -0.73 16.71
N LEU A 307 3.61 -0.07 16.57
CA LEU A 307 4.36 0.03 15.32
C LEU A 307 4.93 -1.32 14.89
N ASP A 308 5.45 -2.13 15.82
CA ASP A 308 5.95 -3.48 15.57
C ASP A 308 4.87 -4.39 14.98
N ALA A 309 3.65 -4.34 15.51
CA ALA A 309 2.54 -5.13 15.00
C ALA A 309 2.25 -4.81 13.51
N TYR A 310 2.23 -3.52 13.15
CA TYR A 310 2.03 -3.10 11.76
C TYR A 310 3.26 -3.33 10.88
N PHE A 311 4.47 -3.20 11.41
CA PHE A 311 5.71 -3.53 10.70
C PHE A 311 5.73 -5.03 10.32
N MET A 312 5.39 -5.92 11.25
CA MET A 312 5.24 -7.36 10.99
C MET A 312 4.16 -7.64 9.94
N GLN A 313 3.02 -6.95 10.00
CA GLN A 313 1.95 -7.10 9.01
C GLN A 313 2.39 -6.65 7.61
N LEU A 314 3.11 -5.53 7.50
CA LEU A 314 3.64 -5.04 6.24
C LEU A 314 4.75 -5.93 5.67
N ASP A 315 5.62 -6.48 6.51
CA ASP A 315 6.63 -7.44 6.04
C ASP A 315 5.98 -8.76 5.59
N GLY A 316 4.94 -9.23 6.28
CA GLY A 316 4.10 -10.32 5.81
C GLY A 316 3.49 -10.03 4.44
N THR A 317 2.94 -8.83 4.25
CA THR A 317 2.37 -8.38 2.96
C THR A 317 3.43 -8.31 1.87
N ARG A 318 4.63 -7.81 2.20
CA ARG A 318 5.79 -7.77 1.28
C ARG A 318 6.20 -9.18 0.86
N ASN A 319 6.26 -10.13 1.79
CA ASN A 319 6.66 -11.51 1.50
C ASN A 319 5.65 -12.21 0.59
N LYS A 320 4.34 -11.95 0.76
CA LYS A 320 3.31 -12.40 -0.21
C LYS A 320 3.61 -11.89 -1.63
N ILE A 321 3.88 -10.59 -1.77
CA ILE A 321 4.21 -9.98 -3.07
C ILE A 321 5.47 -10.61 -3.69
N LEU A 322 6.50 -10.85 -2.87
CA LEU A 322 7.74 -11.49 -3.35
C LEU A 322 7.50 -12.93 -3.81
N SER A 323 6.65 -13.70 -3.14
CA SER A 323 6.27 -15.05 -3.56
C SER A 323 5.55 -15.04 -4.92
N VAL A 324 4.62 -14.11 -5.14
CA VAL A 324 3.96 -13.95 -6.46
C VAL A 324 4.97 -13.58 -7.54
N ARG A 325 5.95 -12.73 -7.22
CA ARG A 325 7.01 -12.34 -8.15
C ARG A 325 7.85 -13.53 -8.57
N GLU A 326 8.30 -14.33 -7.60
CA GLU A 326 9.06 -15.55 -7.85
C GLU A 326 8.27 -16.49 -8.76
N TYR A 327 6.98 -16.70 -8.49
CA TYR A 327 6.11 -17.51 -9.35
C TYR A 327 5.97 -16.97 -10.79
N ILE A 328 5.92 -15.65 -10.98
CA ILE A 328 5.94 -15.02 -12.32
C ILE A 328 7.27 -15.29 -13.02
N ASP A 329 8.38 -15.04 -12.33
CA ASP A 329 9.73 -15.19 -12.89
C ASP A 329 9.99 -16.69 -13.25
N ASP A 330 9.56 -17.64 -12.41
CA ASP A 330 9.61 -19.09 -12.68
C ASP A 330 8.79 -19.49 -13.92
N THR A 331 7.59 -18.91 -14.08
CA THR A 331 6.72 -19.18 -15.23
C THR A 331 7.33 -18.62 -16.52
N GLU A 332 7.95 -17.43 -16.45
CA GLU A 332 8.66 -16.80 -17.56
C GLU A 332 9.84 -17.68 -18.01
N ASP A 333 10.63 -18.20 -17.07
CA ASP A 333 11.74 -19.11 -17.34
C ASP A 333 11.27 -20.43 -17.96
N TYR A 334 10.19 -21.01 -17.44
CA TYR A 334 9.58 -22.21 -18.03
C TYR A 334 9.13 -21.99 -19.48
N VAL A 335 8.49 -20.85 -19.76
CA VAL A 335 8.04 -20.47 -21.09
C VAL A 335 9.22 -20.25 -22.05
N ASN A 336 10.29 -19.63 -21.57
CA ASN A 336 11.51 -19.45 -22.35
C ASN A 336 12.13 -20.80 -22.75
N ILE A 337 12.17 -21.77 -21.81
CA ILE A 337 12.65 -23.13 -22.10
C ILE A 337 11.76 -23.83 -23.15
N GLN A 338 10.44 -23.68 -23.07
CA GLN A 338 9.52 -24.25 -24.06
C GLN A 338 9.71 -23.64 -25.45
N LEU A 339 9.86 -22.31 -25.54
CA LEU A 339 10.11 -21.63 -26.81
C LEU A 339 11.42 -22.10 -27.46
N ASP A 340 12.47 -22.27 -26.66
CA ASP A 340 13.74 -22.79 -27.15
C ASP A 340 13.61 -24.24 -27.65
N ASN A 341 12.79 -25.07 -27.00
CA ASN A 341 12.51 -26.42 -27.48
C ASN A 341 11.79 -26.41 -28.84
N HIS A 342 10.74 -25.61 -29.01
CA HIS A 342 10.05 -25.47 -30.30
C HIS A 342 10.96 -24.90 -31.39
N ARG A 343 11.82 -23.93 -31.06
CA ARG A 343 12.81 -23.41 -31.98
C ARG A 343 13.78 -24.51 -32.43
N ASN A 344 14.22 -25.37 -31.51
CA ASN A 344 15.08 -26.52 -31.84
C ASN A 344 14.37 -27.52 -32.76
N GLU A 345 13.08 -27.82 -32.53
CA GLU A 345 12.27 -28.65 -33.43
C GLU A 345 12.17 -28.05 -34.83
N LEU A 346 11.94 -26.73 -34.94
CA LEU A 346 11.89 -26.02 -36.22
C LEU A 346 13.24 -26.08 -36.95
N ILE A 347 14.36 -25.89 -36.24
CA ILE A 347 15.71 -26.01 -36.80
C ILE A 347 15.94 -27.44 -37.32
N GLN A 348 15.49 -28.45 -36.58
CA GLN A 348 15.58 -29.86 -36.98
C GLN A 348 14.79 -30.16 -38.26
N LEU A 349 13.55 -29.64 -38.36
CA LEU A 349 12.72 -29.77 -39.56
C LEU A 349 13.34 -29.05 -40.75
N GLN A 350 13.85 -27.83 -40.55
CA GLN A 350 14.53 -27.05 -41.59
C GLN A 350 15.78 -27.77 -42.10
N LEU A 351 16.58 -28.36 -41.21
CA LEU A 351 17.75 -29.15 -41.60
C LEU A 351 17.33 -30.35 -42.47
N THR A 352 16.29 -31.07 -42.07
CA THR A 352 15.75 -32.22 -42.82
C THR A 352 15.27 -31.80 -44.23
N LEU A 353 14.52 -30.70 -44.33
CA LEU A 353 14.06 -30.15 -45.61
C LEU A 353 15.24 -29.71 -46.50
N THR A 354 16.28 -29.12 -45.90
CA THR A 354 17.48 -28.69 -46.61
C THR A 354 18.24 -29.90 -47.19
N ILE A 355 18.38 -30.99 -46.43
CA ILE A 355 18.99 -32.24 -46.89
C ILE A 355 18.18 -32.85 -48.05
N ALA A 356 16.85 -32.86 -47.95
CA ALA A 356 15.98 -33.33 -49.03
C ALA A 356 16.12 -32.47 -50.30
N SER A 357 16.13 -31.15 -50.14
CA SER A 357 16.29 -30.20 -51.24
C SER A 357 17.63 -30.34 -51.94
N PHE A 358 18.71 -30.59 -51.20
CA PHE A 358 20.03 -30.87 -51.75
C PHE A 358 20.04 -32.13 -52.62
N ALA A 359 19.40 -33.22 -52.16
CA ALA A 359 19.29 -34.46 -52.94
C ALA A 359 18.51 -34.24 -54.25
N ILE A 360 17.35 -33.58 -54.18
CA ILE A 360 16.53 -33.22 -55.35
C ILE A 360 17.31 -32.32 -56.32
N ALA A 361 18.12 -31.37 -55.82
CA ALA A 361 18.93 -30.50 -56.67
C ALA A 361 19.98 -31.27 -57.47
N VAL A 362 20.61 -32.30 -56.89
CA VAL A 362 21.56 -33.18 -57.60
C VAL A 362 20.85 -33.95 -58.71
N GLU A 363 19.68 -34.52 -58.43
CA GLU A 363 18.87 -35.23 -59.44
C GLU A 363 18.40 -34.28 -60.56
N THR A 364 17.96 -33.08 -60.20
CA THR A 364 17.54 -32.03 -61.16
C THR A 364 18.71 -31.59 -62.04
N MET A 365 19.93 -31.50 -61.49
CA MET A 365 21.14 -31.18 -62.26
C MET A 365 21.44 -32.28 -63.29
N ILE A 366 21.35 -33.55 -62.89
CA ILE A 366 21.55 -34.68 -63.81
C ILE A 366 20.47 -34.66 -64.90
N ALA A 367 19.19 -34.56 -64.52
CA ALA A 367 18.08 -34.48 -65.46
C ALA A 367 18.22 -33.29 -66.42
N GLY A 368 18.66 -32.13 -65.91
CA GLY A 368 18.91 -30.93 -66.70
C GLY A 368 20.03 -31.12 -67.72
N ALA A 369 21.14 -31.76 -67.34
CA ALA A 369 22.25 -32.05 -68.25
C ALA A 369 21.83 -32.96 -69.42
N PHE A 370 21.01 -33.98 -69.16
CA PHE A 370 20.46 -34.86 -70.20
C PHE A 370 19.25 -34.26 -70.93
N GLY A 371 18.57 -33.27 -70.34
CA GLY A 371 17.55 -32.47 -71.01
C GLY A 371 18.12 -31.51 -72.07
N MET A 372 19.44 -31.34 -72.12
CA MET A 372 20.09 -30.54 -73.16
C MET A 372 20.11 -31.31 -74.48
N ASN A 373 19.75 -30.65 -75.57
CA ASN A 373 19.77 -31.21 -76.93
C ASN A 373 21.20 -31.34 -77.49
N ILE A 374 22.06 -32.06 -76.78
CA ILE A 374 23.44 -32.34 -77.16
C ILE A 374 23.48 -33.78 -77.73
N PRO A 375 24.04 -34.01 -78.93
CA PRO A 375 24.07 -35.34 -79.53
C PRO A 375 24.96 -36.29 -78.71
N CYS A 376 24.32 -37.21 -77.99
CA CYS A 376 24.97 -38.23 -77.18
C CYS A 376 24.73 -39.62 -77.77
N LYS A 377 25.79 -40.42 -77.96
CA LYS A 377 25.72 -41.81 -78.44
C LYS A 377 24.88 -42.75 -77.54
N LEU A 378 24.53 -42.30 -76.33
CA LEU A 378 23.72 -43.03 -75.37
C LEU A 378 22.22 -42.99 -75.73
N TYR A 379 21.78 -42.05 -76.58
CA TYR A 379 20.38 -41.94 -77.02
C TYR A 379 19.99 -42.95 -78.10
N ASP A 380 20.97 -43.45 -78.86
CA ASP A 380 20.74 -44.41 -79.95
C ASP A 380 20.65 -45.88 -79.46
N MET A 381 20.77 -46.12 -78.14
CA MET A 381 20.71 -47.46 -77.54
C MET A 381 19.31 -47.77 -77.00
N ASP A 382 18.65 -48.75 -77.61
CA ASP A 382 17.31 -49.18 -77.22
C ASP A 382 17.27 -49.68 -75.77
N GLY A 383 16.30 -49.18 -74.99
CA GLY A 383 16.00 -49.66 -73.64
C GLY A 383 16.87 -49.09 -72.50
N VAL A 384 17.85 -48.20 -72.77
CA VAL A 384 18.76 -47.66 -71.73
C VAL A 384 18.11 -46.58 -70.85
N PHE A 385 17.08 -45.90 -71.35
CA PHE A 385 16.43 -44.77 -70.68
C PHE A 385 15.85 -45.13 -69.29
N TRP A 386 14.99 -46.15 -69.22
CA TRP A 386 14.33 -46.53 -67.97
C TRP A 386 15.32 -47.01 -66.89
N PRO A 387 16.29 -47.91 -67.18
CA PRO A 387 17.33 -48.29 -66.23
C PRO A 387 18.16 -47.10 -65.73
N PHE A 388 18.46 -46.14 -66.61
CA PHE A 388 19.22 -44.95 -66.23
C PHE A 388 18.44 -44.07 -65.24
N VAL A 389 17.17 -43.78 -65.52
CA VAL A 389 16.31 -42.99 -64.62
C VAL A 389 16.23 -43.64 -63.24
N TRP A 390 15.90 -44.93 -63.17
CA TRP A 390 15.84 -45.68 -61.91
C TRP A 390 17.18 -45.67 -61.15
N SER A 391 18.30 -45.79 -61.85
CA SER A 391 19.64 -45.72 -61.24
C SER A 391 19.92 -44.34 -60.64
N THR A 392 19.65 -43.26 -61.37
CA THR A 392 19.87 -41.89 -60.89
C THR A 392 18.98 -41.53 -59.71
N SER A 393 17.70 -41.91 -59.73
CA SER A 393 16.80 -41.71 -58.58
C SER A 393 17.21 -42.58 -57.38
N ALA A 394 17.67 -43.81 -57.58
CA ALA A 394 18.17 -44.65 -56.48
C ALA A 394 19.43 -44.06 -55.81
N ILE A 395 20.35 -43.49 -56.60
CA ILE A 395 21.54 -42.78 -56.08
C ILE A 395 21.13 -41.55 -55.27
N CYS A 396 20.13 -40.80 -55.73
CA CYS A 396 19.57 -39.64 -55.04
C CYS A 396 19.00 -40.02 -53.65
N VAL A 397 18.19 -41.07 -53.59
CA VAL A 397 17.64 -41.61 -52.32
C VAL A 397 18.77 -42.08 -51.39
N LEU A 398 19.78 -42.77 -51.92
CA LEU A 398 20.92 -43.21 -51.14
C LEU A 398 21.71 -42.03 -50.55
N LEU A 399 21.96 -40.99 -51.35
CA LEU A 399 22.64 -39.77 -50.90
C LEU A 399 21.84 -39.06 -49.80
N PHE A 400 20.52 -38.95 -49.95
CA PHE A 400 19.64 -38.41 -48.91
C PHE A 400 19.76 -39.20 -47.60
N LEU A 401 19.68 -40.53 -47.65
CA LEU A 401 19.79 -41.40 -46.48
C LEU A 401 21.17 -41.32 -45.81
N LEU A 402 22.25 -41.23 -46.60
CA LEU A 402 23.61 -41.08 -46.06
C LEU A 402 23.79 -39.76 -45.30
N ILE A 403 23.30 -38.65 -45.87
CA ILE A 403 23.40 -37.33 -45.22
C ILE A 403 22.51 -37.29 -43.97
N LEU A 404 21.31 -37.88 -44.01
CA LEU A 404 20.45 -38.02 -42.82
C LEU A 404 21.10 -38.89 -41.73
N ALA A 405 21.70 -40.02 -42.09
CA ALA A 405 22.39 -40.90 -41.15
C ALA A 405 23.58 -40.17 -40.51
N TYR A 406 24.34 -39.40 -41.29
CA TYR A 406 25.40 -38.55 -40.78
C TYR A 406 24.89 -37.48 -39.80
N ALA A 407 23.80 -36.79 -40.15
CA ALA A 407 23.19 -35.77 -39.28
C ALA A 407 22.67 -36.36 -37.96
N ARG A 408 22.07 -37.56 -37.99
CA ARG A 408 21.67 -38.30 -36.79
C ARG A 408 22.87 -38.74 -35.95
N TRP A 409 23.91 -39.27 -36.58
CA TRP A 409 25.11 -39.71 -35.86
C TRP A 409 25.80 -38.56 -35.13
N LYS A 410 25.78 -37.36 -35.71
CA LYS A 410 26.26 -36.13 -35.09
C LYS A 410 25.32 -35.52 -34.04
N LYS A 411 24.17 -36.15 -33.76
CA LYS A 411 23.14 -35.65 -32.83
C LYS A 411 22.61 -34.26 -33.19
N LEU A 412 22.61 -33.92 -34.48
CA LEU A 412 22.07 -32.65 -34.98
C LEU A 412 20.55 -32.71 -35.17
N LEU A 413 20.02 -33.91 -35.33
CA LEU A 413 18.61 -34.22 -35.27
C LEU A 413 18.37 -34.81 -33.88
N GLY A 414 17.41 -34.28 -33.12
CA GLY A 414 17.00 -34.83 -31.83
C GLY A 414 16.77 -36.34 -31.93
N SER A 415 17.14 -37.07 -30.86
CA SER A 415 17.12 -38.54 -30.80
C SER A 415 15.79 -39.15 -31.20
#